data_AF-D0CCB4-F1
#
_entry.id   AF-D0CCB4-F1
#
_cell.length_a   1.000
_cell.length_b   1.000
_cell.length_c   1.000
_cell.angle_alpha   90.00
_cell.angle_beta   90.00
_cell.angle_gamma   90.00
#
_symmetry.space_group_name_H-M   'P 1'
#
loop_
_entity.id
_entity.type
_entity.pdbx_description
1 polymer ?
#
loop_
_entity_poly.entity_id
_entity_poly.type
_entity_poly.pdbx_seq_one_letter_code
_entity_poly.pdbx_strand_id
1 'polypeptide(L)'
;MKPEQFIRDWGLPEAKRIINESPEWASEWCMDCKDYINYCDSDVVSDCESCVSIAGLERLVESLDIISDLDGIDAAKGTLAELIKLDWDEFEHRWIDNWMCTRPRLEQAIRDHESIYGGGDE
;
A
#
# COMPACT_ATOMS: atom_id res chain seq x y z
N MET A 1 0.12 -3.71 -14.36
CA MET A 1 0.44 -4.62 -13.23
C MET A 1 -0.30 -4.18 -11.98
N LYS A 2 -0.77 -5.12 -11.14
CA LYS A 2 -1.36 -4.78 -9.83
C LYS A 2 -0.28 -4.35 -8.83
N PRO A 3 -0.49 -3.31 -8.00
CA PRO A 3 0.47 -2.89 -6.98
C PRO A 3 0.86 -4.00 -5.99
N GLU A 4 -0.07 -4.87 -5.63
CA GLU A 4 0.21 -6.01 -4.74
C GLU A 4 1.17 -7.00 -5.41
N GLN A 5 0.99 -7.25 -6.71
CA GLN A 5 1.89 -8.09 -7.50
C GLN A 5 3.28 -7.46 -7.61
N PHE A 6 3.34 -6.14 -7.79
CA PHE A 6 4.60 -5.40 -7.82
C PHE A 6 5.42 -5.61 -6.54
N ILE A 7 4.80 -5.44 -5.37
CA ILE A 7 5.49 -5.60 -4.08
C ILE A 7 5.93 -7.05 -3.86
N ARG A 8 5.15 -8.05 -4.31
CA ARG A 8 5.56 -9.47 -4.24
C ARG A 8 6.82 -9.75 -5.06
N ASP A 9 6.88 -9.20 -6.28
CA ASP A 9 7.94 -9.52 -7.24
C ASP A 9 9.23 -8.71 -6.97
N TRP A 10 9.10 -7.45 -6.53
CA TRP A 10 10.22 -6.51 -6.42
C TRP A 10 10.52 -6.06 -4.98
N GLY A 11 9.60 -6.31 -4.06
CA GLY A 11 9.75 -5.99 -2.64
C GLY A 11 9.35 -4.57 -2.25
N LEU A 12 9.12 -4.39 -0.95
CA LEU A 12 8.80 -3.10 -0.33
C LEU A 12 9.88 -2.01 -0.55
N PRO A 13 11.20 -2.30 -0.50
CA PRO A 13 12.21 -1.27 -0.72
C PRO A 13 12.12 -0.61 -2.10
N GLU A 14 11.81 -1.39 -3.14
CA GLU A 14 11.70 -0.86 -4.51
C GLU A 14 10.43 -0.01 -4.68
N ALA A 15 9.31 -0.43 -4.09
CA ALA A 15 8.09 0.40 -4.06
C ALA A 15 8.35 1.76 -3.39
N LYS A 16 9.05 1.76 -2.24
CA LYS A 16 9.42 3.01 -1.53
C LYS A 16 10.34 3.89 -2.38
N ARG A 17 11.29 3.31 -3.11
CA ARG A 17 12.17 4.06 -4.04
C ARG A 17 11.36 4.79 -5.11
N ILE A 18 10.46 4.07 -5.79
CA ILE A 18 9.63 4.62 -6.87
C ILE A 18 8.73 5.76 -6.37
N ILE A 19 8.10 5.60 -5.21
CA ILE A 19 7.27 6.65 -4.61
C ILE A 19 8.11 7.89 -4.29
N ASN A 20 9.25 7.71 -3.63
CA ASN A 20 10.09 8.83 -3.18
C ASN A 20 10.75 9.59 -4.35
N GLU A 21 11.02 8.92 -5.47
CA GLU A 21 11.54 9.54 -6.69
C GLU A 21 10.43 10.04 -7.63
N SER A 22 9.15 9.81 -7.29
CA SER A 22 8.01 10.16 -8.15
C SER A 22 7.84 11.68 -8.27
N PRO A 23 7.80 12.23 -9.49
CA PRO A 23 7.40 13.61 -9.66
C PRO A 23 5.89 13.76 -9.42
N GLU A 24 5.46 14.94 -8.99
CA GLU A 24 4.05 15.23 -8.64
C GLU A 24 3.06 15.00 -9.79
N TRP A 25 3.55 15.07 -11.04
CA TRP A 25 2.71 14.87 -12.22
C TRP A 25 2.53 13.38 -12.57
N ALA A 26 3.30 12.47 -12.01
CA ALA A 26 3.24 11.05 -12.41
C ALA A 26 2.06 10.34 -11.75
N SER A 27 1.37 9.50 -12.52
CA SER A 27 0.33 8.62 -12.00
C SER A 27 0.81 7.17 -11.90
N GLU A 28 1.77 6.78 -12.75
CA GLU A 28 2.24 5.41 -12.87
C GLU A 28 3.75 5.34 -13.10
N TRP A 29 4.35 4.21 -12.71
CA TRP A 29 5.72 3.85 -13.04
C TRP A 29 5.73 2.70 -14.03
N CYS A 30 6.46 2.85 -15.14
CA CYS A 30 6.59 1.80 -16.15
C CYS A 30 7.88 1.01 -15.97
N MET A 31 7.77 -0.30 -15.80
CA MET A 31 8.95 -1.17 -15.62
C MET A 31 9.76 -1.38 -16.90
N ASP A 32 9.11 -1.39 -18.06
CA ASP A 32 9.81 -1.53 -19.36
C ASP A 32 10.55 -0.25 -19.75
N CYS A 33 9.88 0.90 -19.64
CA CYS A 33 10.48 2.20 -19.97
C CYS A 33 11.43 2.69 -18.87
N LYS A 34 11.28 2.18 -17.64
CA LYS A 34 11.96 2.68 -16.42
C LYS A 34 11.76 4.18 -16.25
N ASP A 35 10.52 4.62 -16.47
CA ASP A 35 10.16 6.02 -16.47
C ASP A 35 8.75 6.23 -15.88
N TYR A 36 8.52 7.44 -15.41
CA TYR A 36 7.25 7.88 -14.88
C TYR A 36 6.30 8.28 -16.01
N ILE A 37 5.04 7.90 -15.89
CA ILE A 37 4.01 8.12 -16.90
C ILE A 37 2.81 8.81 -16.27
N ASN A 38 2.18 9.69 -17.05
CA ASN A 38 0.84 10.19 -16.76
C ASN A 38 -0.05 10.00 -18.00
N TYR A 39 -1.10 9.19 -17.86
CA TYR A 39 -2.04 8.91 -18.95
C TYR A 39 -3.05 10.04 -19.20
N CYS A 40 -3.08 11.10 -18.39
CA CYS A 40 -3.94 12.26 -18.63
C CYS A 40 -3.51 13.10 -19.85
N ASP A 41 -2.34 12.83 -20.44
CA ASP A 41 -1.78 13.58 -21.58
C ASP A 41 -1.64 12.74 -22.86
N SER A 42 -2.01 11.45 -22.85
CA SER A 42 -1.83 10.56 -24.01
C SER A 42 -3.15 10.08 -24.59
N ASP A 43 -3.44 10.45 -25.85
CA ASP A 43 -4.52 9.88 -26.70
C ASP A 43 -4.40 8.35 -26.91
N VAL A 44 -3.32 7.76 -26.42
CA VAL A 44 -3.02 6.32 -26.49
C VAL A 44 -3.12 5.75 -25.09
N VAL A 45 -4.29 5.23 -24.74
CA VAL A 45 -4.45 4.35 -23.58
C VAL A 45 -3.81 3.02 -23.94
N SER A 46 -2.47 2.97 -23.93
CA SER A 46 -1.76 1.71 -24.00
C SER A 46 -1.94 1.07 -22.64
N ASP A 47 -2.72 -0.03 -22.59
CA ASP A 47 -2.82 -0.91 -21.42
C ASP A 47 -1.43 -1.49 -21.15
N CYS A 48 -0.62 -0.71 -20.45
CA CYS A 48 0.77 -1.04 -20.16
C CYS A 48 0.76 -2.10 -19.06
N GLU A 49 0.86 -3.36 -19.47
CA GLU A 49 0.87 -4.49 -18.53
C GLU A 49 1.97 -4.36 -17.47
N SER A 50 3.06 -3.68 -17.81
CA SER A 50 4.24 -3.41 -16.97
C SER A 50 4.18 -2.10 -16.17
N CYS A 51 3.08 -1.35 -16.26
CA CYS A 51 2.89 -0.12 -15.50
C CYS A 51 2.21 -0.41 -14.17
N VAL A 52 2.61 0.32 -13.12
CA VAL A 52 2.04 0.20 -11.78
C VAL A 52 1.61 1.57 -11.28
N SER A 53 0.44 1.63 -10.66
CA SER A 53 -0.10 2.85 -10.06
C SER A 53 0.72 3.30 -8.87
N ILE A 54 1.17 4.56 -8.88
CA ILE A 54 1.94 5.18 -7.79
C ILE A 54 1.05 5.33 -6.56
N ALA A 55 -0.17 5.86 -6.71
CA ALA A 55 -1.14 5.96 -5.62
C ALA A 55 -1.50 4.58 -5.03
N GLY A 56 -1.54 3.55 -5.86
CA GLY A 56 -1.70 2.16 -5.41
C GLY A 56 -0.52 1.68 -4.54
N LEU A 57 0.72 1.98 -4.95
CA LEU A 57 1.90 1.66 -4.15
C LEU A 57 1.93 2.46 -2.85
N GLU A 58 1.61 3.75 -2.85
CA GLU A 58 1.54 4.59 -1.64
C GLU A 58 0.59 3.99 -0.60
N ARG A 59 -0.61 3.59 -1.02
CA ARG A 59 -1.59 2.93 -0.14
C ARG A 59 -1.03 1.65 0.49
N LEU A 60 -0.39 0.80 -0.32
CA LEU A 60 0.16 -0.47 0.17
C LEU A 60 1.38 -0.27 1.06
N VAL A 61 2.25 0.70 0.75
CA VAL A 61 3.39 1.05 1.59
C VAL A 61 2.91 1.54 2.95
N GLU A 62 1.93 2.44 2.97
CA GLU A 62 1.32 2.90 4.22
C GLU A 62 0.73 1.74 5.02
N SER A 63 -0.04 0.87 4.35
CA SER A 63 -0.62 -0.32 4.98
C SER A 63 0.44 -1.21 5.63
N LEU A 64 1.54 -1.45 4.94
CA LEU A 64 2.64 -2.28 5.46
C LEU A 64 3.39 -1.60 6.61
N ASP A 65 3.55 -0.27 6.57
CA ASP A 65 4.13 0.49 7.67
C ASP A 65 3.23 0.43 8.93
N ILE A 66 1.90 0.52 8.78
CA ILE A 66 0.95 0.31 9.89
C ILE A 66 1.11 -1.08 10.52
N ILE A 67 1.15 -2.11 9.68
CA ILE A 67 1.30 -3.50 10.16
C ILE A 67 2.66 -3.69 10.85
N SER A 68 3.73 -3.13 10.29
CA SER A 68 5.07 -3.19 10.88
C SER A 68 5.13 -2.48 12.23
N ASP A 69 4.52 -1.30 12.36
CA ASP A 69 4.52 -0.51 13.59
C ASP A 69 3.71 -1.16 14.71
N LEU A 70 2.72 -1.99 14.35
CA LEU A 70 1.96 -2.80 15.29
C LEU A 70 2.67 -4.11 15.67
N ASP A 71 3.92 -4.33 15.25
CA ASP A 71 4.68 -5.57 15.49
C ASP A 71 4.14 -6.78 14.69
N GLY A 72 3.58 -6.52 13.50
CA GLY A 72 3.20 -7.52 12.52
C GLY A 72 1.69 -7.84 12.45
N ILE A 73 1.35 -8.75 11.53
CA ILE A 73 -0.05 -9.03 11.15
C ILE A 73 -0.90 -9.60 12.29
N ASP A 74 -0.32 -10.44 13.15
CA ASP A 74 -1.03 -11.02 14.29
C ASP A 74 -1.41 -9.95 15.32
N ALA A 75 -0.47 -9.07 15.63
CA ALA A 75 -0.70 -7.96 16.56
C ALA A 75 -1.70 -6.95 15.98
N ALA A 76 -1.61 -6.64 14.67
CA ALA A 76 -2.59 -5.79 13.99
C ALA A 76 -4.03 -6.35 14.06
N LYS A 77 -4.19 -7.67 13.83
CA LYS A 77 -5.49 -8.36 14.01
C LYS A 77 -5.96 -8.32 15.46
N GLY A 78 -5.04 -8.43 16.43
CA GLY A 78 -5.32 -8.26 17.85
C GLY A 78 -5.85 -6.86 18.18
N THR A 79 -5.15 -5.81 17.73
CA THR A 79 -5.58 -4.42 17.88
C THR A 79 -6.97 -4.19 17.27
N LEU A 80 -7.23 -4.70 16.07
CA LEU A 80 -8.55 -4.60 15.45
C LEU A 80 -9.64 -5.26 16.30
N ALA A 81 -9.36 -6.45 16.86
CA ALA A 81 -10.29 -7.14 17.74
C ALA A 81 -10.57 -6.35 19.04
N GLU A 82 -9.56 -5.67 19.60
CA GLU A 82 -9.73 -4.80 20.76
C GLU A 82 -10.57 -3.56 20.44
N LEU A 83 -10.33 -2.89 19.31
CA LEU A 83 -11.16 -1.76 18.85
C LEU A 83 -12.63 -2.17 18.72
N ILE A 84 -12.90 -3.33 18.11
CA ILE A 84 -14.27 -3.87 17.97
C ILE A 84 -14.88 -4.14 19.34
N LYS A 85 -14.13 -4.75 20.25
CA LYS A 85 -14.61 -5.12 21.59
C LYS A 85 -14.93 -3.89 22.45
N LEU A 86 -14.13 -2.83 22.31
CA LEU A 86 -14.25 -1.60 23.09
C LEU A 86 -15.17 -0.56 22.42
N ASP A 87 -15.64 -0.84 21.20
CA ASP A 87 -16.42 0.08 20.36
C ASP A 87 -15.65 1.40 20.11
N TRP A 88 -14.36 1.27 19.80
CA TRP A 88 -13.48 2.39 19.49
C TRP A 88 -13.30 2.53 17.97
N ASP A 89 -13.40 3.77 17.49
CA ASP A 89 -13.27 4.09 16.06
C ASP A 89 -11.83 4.28 15.59
N GLU A 90 -10.88 4.52 16.50
CA GLU A 90 -9.48 4.82 16.18
C GLU A 90 -8.55 4.60 17.38
N PHE A 91 -7.24 4.55 17.11
CA PHE A 91 -6.17 4.52 18.11
C PHE A 91 -4.99 5.40 17.69
N GLU A 92 -4.17 5.81 18.67
CA GLU A 92 -2.96 6.58 18.40
C GLU A 92 -1.92 5.76 17.62
N HIS A 93 -1.49 6.29 16.47
CA HIS A 93 -0.48 5.70 15.62
C HIS A 93 0.58 6.75 15.27
N ARG A 94 1.77 6.59 15.85
CA ARG A 94 2.79 7.65 15.97
C ARG A 94 3.37 8.16 14.64
N TRP A 95 3.16 7.43 13.54
CA TRP A 95 3.79 7.66 12.23
C TRP A 95 2.82 8.01 11.11
N ILE A 96 1.53 8.14 11.41
CA ILE A 96 0.51 8.54 10.45
C ILE A 96 0.25 10.05 10.57
N ASP A 97 0.04 10.73 9.44
CA ASP A 97 -0.46 12.11 9.44
C ASP A 97 -1.74 12.22 10.27
N ASN A 98 -1.76 13.16 11.22
CA ASN A 98 -2.80 13.32 12.25
C ASN A 98 -2.73 12.33 13.43
N TRP A 99 -1.66 11.54 13.57
CA TRP A 99 -1.32 10.67 14.73
C TRP A 99 -2.37 9.61 15.08
N MET A 100 -3.35 9.37 14.21
CA MET A 100 -4.47 8.47 14.46
C MET A 100 -4.62 7.46 13.32
N CYS A 101 -4.84 6.20 13.68
CA CYS A 101 -5.25 5.16 12.75
C CYS A 101 -6.71 4.78 13.06
N THR A 102 -7.59 5.02 12.09
CA THR A 102 -8.99 4.64 12.22
C THR A 102 -9.15 3.14 12.02
N ARG A 103 -10.20 2.57 12.62
CA ARG A 103 -10.56 1.17 12.45
C ARG A 103 -10.69 0.77 10.96
N PRO A 104 -11.39 1.52 10.09
CA PRO A 104 -11.43 1.19 8.66
C PRO A 104 -10.05 1.20 7.98
N ARG A 105 -9.15 2.08 8.41
CA ARG A 105 -7.78 2.16 7.88
C ARG A 105 -6.96 0.94 8.31
N LEU A 106 -7.07 0.51 9.56
CA LEU A 106 -6.44 -0.74 10.03
C LEU A 106 -7.03 -1.97 9.33
N GLU A 107 -8.35 -2.03 9.13
CA GLU A 107 -8.99 -3.10 8.37
C GLU A 107 -8.46 -3.16 6.92
N GLN A 108 -8.27 -2.01 6.28
CA GLN A 108 -7.66 -1.92 4.95
C GLN A 108 -6.21 -2.41 4.96
N ALA A 109 -5.42 -2.00 5.96
CA ALA A 109 -4.02 -2.41 6.07
C ALA A 109 -3.84 -3.93 6.23
N ILE A 110 -4.71 -4.57 7.03
CA ILE A 110 -4.74 -6.02 7.18
C ILE A 110 -5.08 -6.70 5.86
N ARG A 111 -6.12 -6.22 5.15
CA ARG A 111 -6.53 -6.77 3.85
C ARG A 111 -5.43 -6.63 2.80
N ASP A 112 -4.77 -5.48 2.76
CA ASP A 112 -3.67 -5.21 1.84
C ASP A 112 -2.48 -6.13 2.14
N HIS A 113 -2.12 -6.32 3.41
CA HIS A 113 -1.08 -7.27 3.82
C HIS A 113 -1.43 -8.71 3.41
N GLU A 114 -2.65 -9.17 3.67
CA GLU A 114 -3.12 -10.50 3.25
C GLU A 114 -3.18 -10.64 1.72
N SER A 115 -3.56 -9.57 1.02
CA SER A 115 -3.54 -9.53 -0.44
C SER A 115 -2.11 -9.62 -0.98
N ILE A 116 -1.09 -9.17 -0.27
CA ILE A 116 0.31 -9.30 -0.71
C ILE A 116 0.89 -10.67 -0.30
N TYR A 117 0.70 -11.12 0.94
CA TYR A 117 1.43 -12.26 1.51
C TYR A 117 0.56 -13.49 1.85
N GLY A 118 -0.76 -13.35 1.90
CA GLY A 118 -1.71 -14.39 2.34
C GLY A 118 -2.05 -15.46 1.30
N GLY A 119 -1.46 -15.42 0.11
CA GLY A 119 -1.70 -16.39 -0.97
C GLY A 119 -0.94 -17.72 -0.84
N GLY A 120 -0.52 -18.10 0.38
CA GLY A 120 0.41 -19.21 0.63
C GLY A 120 -0.08 -20.28 1.62
N ASP A 121 -1.38 -20.37 1.88
CA ASP A 121 -1.98 -21.46 2.67
C ASP A 121 -3.05 -22.18 1.82
N GLU A 122 -2.57 -23.11 0.99
CA GLU A 122 -3.21 -24.42 0.73
C GLU A 122 -2.15 -25.52 0.90
#